data_AF-A0A183SBW7-F1
#
_entry.id   AF-A0A183SBW7-F1
#
_cell.length_a   1.000
_cell.length_b   1.000
_cell.length_c   1.000
_cell.angle_alpha   90.00
_cell.angle_beta   90.00
_cell.angle_gamma   90.00
#
_symmetry.space_group_name_H-M   'P 1'
#
loop_
_entity.id
_entity.type
_entity.pdbx_description
1 polymer ?
#
loop_
_entity_poly.entity_id
_entity_poly.type
_entity_poly.pdbx_seq_one_letter_code
_entity_poly.pdbx_strand_id
1 'polypeptide(L)'
;MADIHIPLRDVEVLSITISAKYSRPLTISVVYRSPYQTSDQDLILITELYKASEKKAVLIVGDFNAPDIDWKTWTAPGMPDNFNHKLLQWAIDKLLFQNVTYGTLMREGQQSNCLDLIFTRDEDNMLDLQDRSPFGSSDHITLCFV
;
A
#
# COMPACT_ATOMS: atom_id res chain seq x y z
N MET A 1 -18.46 -22.54 -23.38
CA MET A 1 -17.62 -22.13 -22.23
C MET A 1 -16.34 -21.61 -22.81
N ALA A 2 -16.22 -20.30 -22.95
CA ALA A 2 -15.02 -19.69 -23.49
C ALA A 2 -14.04 -19.48 -22.33
N ASP A 3 -12.82 -20.00 -22.48
CA ASP A 3 -11.69 -19.65 -21.64
C ASP A 3 -11.49 -18.14 -21.73
N ILE A 4 -11.88 -17.43 -20.67
CA ILE A 4 -11.56 -16.02 -20.50
C ILE A 4 -10.05 -15.98 -20.31
N HIS A 5 -9.34 -15.51 -21.33
CA HIS A 5 -7.93 -15.18 -21.24
C HIS A 5 -7.79 -14.00 -20.27
N ILE A 6 -7.56 -14.29 -18.99
CA ILE A 6 -7.27 -13.27 -17.97
C ILE A 6 -5.81 -12.83 -18.20
N PRO A 7 -5.55 -11.62 -18.70
CA PRO A 7 -4.20 -11.16 -18.95
C PRO A 7 -3.50 -10.89 -17.61
N LEU A 8 -2.20 -11.15 -17.55
CA LEU A 8 -1.29 -10.83 -16.43
C LEU A 8 -1.11 -9.30 -16.19
N ARG A 9 -2.10 -8.44 -16.48
CA ARG A 9 -1.95 -6.97 -16.61
C ARG A 9 -3.03 -6.12 -15.91
N ASP A 10 -3.81 -6.65 -14.97
CA ASP A 10 -4.95 -5.89 -14.46
C ASP A 10 -4.64 -5.01 -13.23
N VAL A 11 -3.49 -5.20 -12.58
CA VAL A 11 -3.03 -4.40 -11.42
C VAL A 11 -1.52 -4.19 -11.44
N GLU A 12 -1.05 -3.09 -10.85
CA GLU A 12 0.36 -2.72 -10.84
C GLU A 12 1.00 -3.07 -9.49
N VAL A 13 1.48 -4.31 -9.38
CA VAL A 13 2.20 -4.79 -8.19
C VAL A 13 3.48 -5.49 -8.63
N LEU A 14 4.62 -5.07 -8.09
CA LEU A 14 5.92 -5.72 -8.28
C LEU A 14 6.43 -6.25 -6.95
N SER A 15 6.72 -7.55 -6.87
CA SER A 15 7.28 -8.16 -5.66
C SER A 15 8.66 -8.74 -5.91
N ILE A 16 9.61 -8.42 -5.03
CA ILE A 16 10.95 -8.99 -5.00
C ILE A 16 11.22 -9.61 -3.63
N THR A 17 12.04 -10.65 -3.57
CA THR A 17 12.51 -11.20 -2.28
C THR A 17 14.01 -11.11 -2.21
N ILE A 18 14.50 -10.41 -1.20
CA ILE A 18 15.91 -10.21 -0.94
C ILE A 18 16.32 -11.16 0.19
N SER A 19 17.40 -11.90 -0.04
CA SER A 19 17.96 -12.83 0.94
C SER A 19 19.40 -12.47 1.23
N ALA A 20 19.79 -12.45 2.50
CA ALA A 20 21.17 -12.28 2.92
C ALA A 20 21.60 -13.45 3.81
N LYS A 21 22.90 -13.73 3.85
CA LYS A 21 23.45 -14.82 4.65
C LYS A 21 23.11 -14.58 6.13
N TYR A 22 22.61 -15.60 6.82
CA TYR A 22 22.19 -15.56 8.23
C TYR A 22 21.05 -14.60 8.56
N SER A 23 20.36 -14.05 7.56
CA SER A 23 19.20 -13.18 7.75
C SER A 23 17.93 -13.84 7.23
N ARG A 24 16.78 -13.46 7.80
CA ARG A 24 15.48 -13.88 7.28
C ARG A 24 15.24 -13.18 5.92
N PRO A 25 14.81 -13.90 4.87
CA PRO A 25 14.45 -13.26 3.60
C PRO A 25 13.33 -12.25 3.78
N LEU A 26 13.49 -11.06 3.19
CA LEU A 26 12.49 -10.00 3.18
C LEU A 26 11.83 -9.95 1.80
N THR A 27 10.50 -10.05 1.76
CA THR A 27 9.73 -9.77 0.55
C THR A 27 9.33 -8.30 0.54
N ILE A 28 9.67 -7.59 -0.53
CA ILE A 28 9.26 -6.21 -0.76
C ILE A 28 8.25 -6.22 -1.91
N SER A 29 7.07 -5.66 -1.67
CA SER A 29 6.02 -5.49 -2.67
C SER A 29 5.77 -4.01 -2.88
N VAL A 30 6.01 -3.54 -4.11
CA VAL A 30 5.73 -2.17 -4.53
C VAL A 30 4.40 -2.16 -5.26
N VAL A 31 3.49 -1.28 -4.83
CA VAL A 31 2.12 -1.19 -5.31
C VAL A 31 1.89 0.17 -5.95
N TYR A 32 1.18 0.19 -7.06
CA TYR A 32 0.55 1.41 -7.55
C TYR A 32 -0.92 1.12 -7.86
N ARG A 33 -1.82 1.89 -7.25
CA ARG A 33 -3.25 1.85 -7.53
C ARG A 33 -3.62 3.13 -8.25
N SER A 34 -4.03 3.05 -9.51
CA SER A 34 -4.54 4.22 -10.23
C SER A 34 -5.84 4.73 -9.58
N PRO A 35 -6.05 6.05 -9.47
CA PRO A 35 -7.29 6.62 -8.93
C PRO A 35 -8.53 6.28 -9.79
N TYR A 36 -8.32 5.75 -11.00
CA TYR A 36 -9.37 5.38 -11.96
C TYR A 36 -9.54 3.86 -12.12
N GLN A 37 -9.00 3.04 -11.19
CA GLN A 37 -9.20 1.59 -11.24
C GLN A 37 -10.67 1.20 -11.08
N THR A 38 -11.05 0.12 -11.76
CA THR A 38 -12.38 -0.48 -11.62
C THR A 38 -12.48 -1.34 -10.36
N SER A 39 -13.71 -1.66 -9.95
CA SER A 39 -13.98 -2.55 -8.82
C SER A 39 -13.38 -3.96 -8.99
N ASP A 40 -13.29 -4.45 -10.23
CA ASP A 40 -12.68 -5.76 -10.51
C ASP A 40 -11.16 -5.70 -10.34
N GLN A 41 -10.51 -4.62 -10.79
CA GLN A 41 -9.08 -4.40 -10.57
C GLN A 41 -8.77 -4.24 -9.07
N ASP A 42 -9.62 -3.52 -8.34
CA ASP A 42 -9.51 -3.39 -6.88
C ASP A 42 -9.56 -4.77 -6.20
N LEU A 43 -10.46 -5.66 -6.63
CA LEU A 43 -10.56 -7.01 -6.08
C LEU A 43 -9.31 -7.85 -6.37
N ILE A 44 -8.77 -7.75 -7.59
CA ILE A 44 -7.51 -8.41 -7.97
C ILE A 44 -6.36 -7.87 -7.12
N LEU A 45 -6.27 -6.55 -6.93
CA LEU A 45 -5.23 -5.91 -6.14
C LEU A 45 -5.27 -6.39 -4.69
N ILE A 46 -6.45 -6.37 -4.07
CA ILE A 46 -6.65 -6.89 -2.71
C ILE A 46 -6.22 -8.36 -2.64
N THR A 47 -6.58 -9.18 -3.63
CA THR A 47 -6.16 -10.59 -3.67
C THR A 47 -4.63 -10.75 -3.72
N GLU A 48 -3.93 -9.94 -4.52
CA GLU A 48 -2.46 -9.93 -4.57
C GLU A 48 -1.84 -9.45 -3.25
N LEU A 49 -2.46 -8.47 -2.58
CA LEU A 49 -2.03 -8.02 -1.26
C LEU A 49 -2.17 -9.12 -0.20
N TYR A 50 -3.28 -9.88 -0.21
CA TYR A 50 -3.42 -11.06 0.66
C TYR A 50 -2.29 -12.07 0.41
N LYS A 51 -1.96 -12.37 -0.86
CA LYS A 51 -0.86 -13.28 -1.22
C LYS A 51 0.51 -12.76 -0.77
N ALA A 52 0.81 -11.48 -1.00
CA ALA A 52 2.07 -10.86 -0.57
C ALA A 52 2.23 -10.93 0.97
N SER A 53 1.11 -10.75 1.67
CA SER A 53 1.08 -10.76 3.14
C SER A 53 1.28 -12.15 3.75
N GLU A 54 1.11 -13.24 3.01
CA GLU A 54 1.41 -14.59 3.52
C GLU A 54 2.91 -14.79 3.83
N LYS A 55 3.76 -13.88 3.34
CA LYS A 55 5.18 -13.90 3.63
C LYS A 55 5.45 -13.53 5.09
N LYS A 56 6.39 -14.28 5.64
CA LYS A 56 6.80 -14.24 7.04
C LYS A 56 7.44 -12.90 7.42
N ALA A 57 8.19 -12.28 6.52
CA ALA A 57 8.73 -10.93 6.63
C ALA A 57 8.40 -10.21 5.32
N VAL A 58 7.61 -9.13 5.43
CA VAL A 58 7.08 -8.40 4.28
C VAL A 58 7.15 -6.91 4.54
N LEU A 59 7.48 -6.16 3.49
CA LEU A 59 7.39 -4.72 3.39
C LEU A 59 6.54 -4.41 2.16
N ILE A 60 5.36 -3.83 2.35
CA ILE A 60 4.45 -3.46 1.26
C ILE A 60 4.39 -1.95 1.21
N VAL A 61 4.77 -1.37 0.08
CA VAL A 61 4.90 0.09 -0.08
C VAL A 61 4.29 0.54 -1.38
N GLY A 62 3.82 1.78 -1.45
CA GLY A 62 3.35 2.34 -2.69
C GLY A 62 2.30 3.42 -2.54
N ASP A 63 1.84 3.94 -3.68
CA ASP A 63 0.69 4.84 -3.76
C ASP A 63 -0.58 4.00 -3.95
N PHE A 64 -1.43 4.01 -2.93
CA PHE A 64 -2.68 3.25 -2.91
C PHE A 64 -3.89 4.07 -3.35
N ASN A 65 -3.75 5.38 -3.61
CA ASN A 65 -4.87 6.26 -3.94
C ASN A 65 -6.14 5.96 -3.12
N ALA A 66 -5.99 5.89 -1.80
CA ALA A 66 -7.05 5.55 -0.83
C ALA A 66 -7.27 6.71 0.17
N PRO A 67 -7.70 7.90 -0.32
CA PRO A 67 -7.68 9.13 0.46
C PRO A 67 -8.65 9.14 1.65
N ASP A 68 -9.68 8.30 1.61
CA ASP A 68 -10.76 8.36 2.60
C ASP A 68 -10.41 7.58 3.88
N ILE A 69 -9.32 6.81 3.92
CA ILE A 69 -8.93 6.07 5.12
C ILE A 69 -8.25 7.02 6.11
N ASP A 70 -8.79 7.09 7.32
CA ASP A 70 -8.11 7.70 8.46
C ASP A 70 -7.23 6.64 9.14
N TRP A 71 -5.93 6.68 8.84
CA TRP A 71 -4.93 5.77 9.41
C TRP A 71 -4.57 6.07 10.87
N LYS A 72 -4.99 7.20 11.44
CA LYS A 72 -4.81 7.49 12.88
C LYS A 72 -5.88 6.80 13.71
N THR A 73 -7.11 6.78 13.22
CA THR A 73 -8.25 6.13 13.89
C THR A 73 -8.54 4.73 13.37
N TRP A 74 -7.88 4.29 12.29
CA TRP A 74 -8.13 3.03 11.59
C TRP A 74 -9.58 2.89 11.15
N THR A 75 -10.10 3.92 10.50
CA THR A 75 -11.49 3.95 10.00
C THR A 75 -11.56 4.40 8.55
N ALA A 76 -12.51 3.85 7.79
CA ALA A 76 -12.84 4.29 6.44
C ALA A 76 -14.33 4.62 6.35
N PRO A 77 -14.74 5.75 5.74
CA PRO A 77 -16.15 6.07 5.51
C PRO A 77 -16.68 5.35 4.26
N GLY A 78 -18.02 5.30 4.16
CA GLY A 78 -18.73 4.73 3.00
C GLY A 78 -19.20 3.29 3.20
N MET A 79 -19.51 2.62 2.09
CA MET A 79 -20.01 1.24 2.12
C MET A 79 -18.88 0.22 2.25
N PRO A 80 -19.10 -0.94 2.92
CA PRO A 80 -18.09 -1.99 3.09
C PRO A 80 -17.48 -2.54 1.80
N ASP A 81 -18.16 -2.38 0.66
CA ASP A 81 -17.70 -2.87 -0.63
C ASP A 81 -16.72 -1.93 -1.36
N ASN A 82 -16.49 -0.72 -0.82
CA ASN A 82 -15.53 0.22 -1.40
C ASN A 82 -14.08 -0.22 -1.15
N PHE A 83 -13.16 0.26 -1.99
CA PHE A 83 -11.74 -0.11 -1.90
C PHE A 83 -11.12 0.28 -0.56
N ASN A 84 -11.44 1.48 -0.04
CA ASN A 84 -10.91 1.97 1.23
C ASN A 84 -11.19 1.00 2.40
N HIS A 85 -12.43 0.49 2.49
CA HIS A 85 -12.82 -0.52 3.47
C HIS A 85 -12.09 -1.85 3.25
N LYS A 86 -12.01 -2.33 2.01
CA LYS A 86 -11.31 -3.59 1.70
C LYS A 86 -9.82 -3.52 2.04
N LEU A 87 -9.17 -2.40 1.75
CA LEU A 87 -7.77 -2.17 2.08
C LEU A 87 -7.56 -2.09 3.60
N LEU A 88 -8.40 -1.34 4.32
CA LEU A 88 -8.35 -1.27 5.78
C LEU A 88 -8.58 -2.65 6.42
N GLN A 89 -9.60 -3.38 5.96
CA GLN A 89 -9.91 -4.73 6.46
C GLN A 89 -8.78 -5.71 6.18
N TRP A 90 -8.17 -5.66 4.99
CA TRP A 90 -7.00 -6.48 4.67
C TRP A 90 -5.84 -6.21 5.64
N ALA A 91 -5.54 -4.95 5.93
CA ALA A 91 -4.46 -4.58 6.86
C ALA A 91 -4.75 -5.12 8.27
N ILE A 92 -6.00 -5.00 8.73
CA ILE A 92 -6.46 -5.54 10.02
C ILE A 92 -6.35 -7.07 10.05
N ASP A 93 -6.90 -7.76 9.05
CA ASP A 93 -6.92 -9.22 8.96
C ASP A 93 -5.51 -9.82 8.96
N LYS A 94 -4.55 -9.10 8.36
CA LYS A 94 -3.15 -9.53 8.27
C LYS A 94 -2.29 -9.06 9.43
N LEU A 95 -2.87 -8.32 10.38
CA LEU A 95 -2.21 -7.73 11.54
C LEU A 95 -0.98 -6.92 11.09
N LEU A 96 -1.16 -6.09 10.07
CA LEU A 96 -0.11 -5.23 9.53
C LEU A 96 -0.11 -3.88 10.25
N PHE A 97 1.06 -3.32 10.45
CA PHE A 97 1.25 -1.94 10.89
C PHE A 97 1.36 -1.04 9.68
N GLN A 98 0.55 0.03 9.66
CA GLN A 98 0.65 1.09 8.66
C GLN A 98 1.47 2.23 9.27
N ASN A 99 2.56 2.63 8.60
CA ASN A 99 3.58 3.52 9.17
C ASN A 99 3.43 5.00 8.75
N VAL A 100 2.50 5.34 7.85
CA VAL A 100 2.35 6.68 7.27
C VAL A 100 0.97 7.25 7.58
N THR A 101 0.89 8.17 8.53
CA THR A 101 -0.41 8.74 9.00
C THR A 101 -0.59 10.22 8.67
N TYR A 102 0.26 10.75 7.80
CA TYR A 102 0.27 12.15 7.37
C TYR A 102 0.16 12.25 5.86
N GLY A 103 -0.22 13.43 5.38
CA GLY A 103 -0.45 13.65 3.97
C GLY A 103 0.84 13.57 3.15
N THR A 104 0.82 12.81 2.07
CA THR A 104 1.98 12.57 1.20
C THR A 104 1.85 13.28 -0.15
N LEU A 105 0.63 13.65 -0.53
CA LEU A 105 0.35 14.48 -1.71
C LEU A 105 0.27 15.95 -1.32
N MET A 106 1.12 16.78 -1.92
CA MET A 106 1.22 18.23 -1.69
C MET A 106 0.70 18.99 -2.91
N ARG A 107 -0.47 19.62 -2.77
CA ARG A 107 -1.06 20.49 -3.81
C ARG A 107 -1.40 21.85 -3.21
N GLU A 108 -1.01 22.92 -3.90
CA GLU A 108 -1.26 24.29 -3.42
C GLU A 108 -2.75 24.52 -3.18
N GLY A 109 -3.10 24.95 -1.96
CA GLY A 109 -4.47 25.27 -1.57
C GLY A 109 -5.38 24.06 -1.35
N GLN A 110 -4.87 22.83 -1.33
CA GLN A 110 -5.65 21.62 -1.06
C GLN A 110 -5.24 20.97 0.27
N GLN A 111 -6.19 20.29 0.90
CA GLN A 111 -5.91 19.42 2.04
C GLN A 111 -5.03 18.26 1.57
N SER A 112 -3.93 18.01 2.28
CA SER A 112 -3.01 16.92 1.95
C SER A 112 -3.62 15.56 2.32
N ASN A 113 -3.55 14.61 1.40
CA ASN A 113 -4.07 13.25 1.58
C ASN A 113 -2.92 12.26 1.81
N CYS A 114 -3.13 11.29 2.68
CA CYS A 114 -2.22 10.17 2.87
C CYS A 114 -2.51 9.11 1.80
N LEU A 115 -1.72 9.11 0.72
CA LEU A 115 -1.90 8.20 -0.41
C LEU A 115 -0.79 7.14 -0.46
N ASP A 116 0.42 7.53 -0.06
CA ASP A 116 1.58 6.66 0.01
C ASP A 116 1.60 5.93 1.35
N LEU A 117 1.54 4.61 1.31
CA LEU A 117 1.42 3.77 2.50
C LEU A 117 2.62 2.83 2.61
N ILE A 118 2.99 2.53 3.85
CA ILE A 118 4.03 1.55 4.16
C ILE A 118 3.49 0.58 5.21
N PHE A 119 3.33 -0.68 4.82
CA PHE A 119 2.88 -1.76 5.68
C PHE A 119 4.01 -2.72 6.05
N THR A 120 4.11 -3.03 7.35
CA THR A 120 5.07 -3.98 7.93
C THR A 120 4.35 -4.95 8.87
N ARG A 121 4.96 -6.11 9.15
CA ARG A 121 4.36 -7.15 10.01
C ARG A 121 4.76 -7.04 11.49
N ASP A 122 5.84 -6.34 11.79
CA ASP A 122 6.45 -6.33 13.13
C ASP A 122 6.50 -4.90 13.65
N GLU A 123 6.08 -4.70 14.90
CA GLU A 123 6.16 -3.42 15.60
C GLU A 123 7.62 -3.02 15.86
N ASP A 124 8.51 -4.02 16.00
CA ASP A 124 9.97 -3.85 16.10
C ASP A 124 10.60 -3.40 14.77
N ASN A 125 9.85 -3.47 13.65
CA ASN A 125 10.21 -2.87 12.37
C ASN A 125 9.51 -1.51 12.19
N MET A 126 9.24 -0.78 13.28
CA MET A 126 8.95 0.66 13.18
C MET A 126 10.11 1.31 12.45
N LEU A 127 9.83 1.67 11.21
CA LEU A 127 10.77 2.33 10.33
C LEU A 127 11.06 3.71 10.91
N ASP A 128 12.35 4.10 10.95
CA ASP A 128 12.72 5.50 11.20
C ASP A 128 12.36 6.31 9.95
N LEU A 129 11.08 6.65 9.86
CA LEU A 129 10.48 7.27 8.69
C LEU A 129 10.75 8.77 8.70
N GLN A 130 11.35 9.24 7.61
CA GLN A 130 11.61 10.65 7.36
C GLN A 130 10.88 11.07 6.09
N ASP A 131 10.08 12.11 6.18
CA ASP A 131 9.56 12.83 5.03
C ASP A 131 10.62 13.80 4.49
N ARG A 132 10.71 13.87 3.17
CA ARG A 132 11.59 14.79 2.45
C ARG A 132 10.80 15.52 1.39
N SER A 133 11.35 16.66 0.98
CA SER A 133 10.82 17.43 -0.14
C SER A 133 10.57 16.54 -1.36
N PRO A 134 9.53 16.83 -2.16
CA PRO A 134 9.25 16.09 -3.37
C PRO A 134 10.48 15.93 -4.26
N PHE A 135 10.62 14.75 -4.87
CA PHE A 135 11.72 14.50 -5.78
C PHE A 135 11.45 15.19 -7.13
N GLY A 136 12.28 16.15 -7.51
CA GLY A 136 12.13 16.89 -8.76
C GLY A 136 10.84 17.71 -8.81
N SER A 137 9.97 17.42 -9.78
CA SER A 137 8.68 18.09 -9.99
C SER A 137 7.48 17.26 -9.51
N SER A 138 7.70 16.25 -8.68
CA SER A 138 6.63 15.44 -8.09
C SER A 138 5.76 16.31 -7.18
N ASP A 139 4.45 16.04 -7.15
CA ASP A 139 3.54 16.56 -6.12
C ASP A 139 3.50 15.66 -4.87
N HIS A 140 4.12 14.47 -4.91
CA HIS A 140 4.29 13.59 -3.75
C HIS A 140 5.62 13.85 -3.04
N ILE A 141 5.58 13.89 -1.70
CA ILE A 141 6.78 13.89 -0.84
C ILE A 141 7.58 12.60 -1.01
N THR A 142 8.86 12.65 -0.66
CA THR A 142 9.69 11.43 -0.63
C THR A 142 9.71 10.84 0.77
N LEU A 143 9.37 9.57 0.91
CA LEU A 143 9.51 8.81 2.15
C LEU A 143 10.85 8.08 2.17
N CYS A 144 11.63 8.28 3.22
CA CYS A 144 12.89 7.58 3.47
C CYS A 144 12.80 6.82 4.80
N PHE A 145 13.30 5.59 4.83
CA PHE A 145 13.33 4.78 6.04
C PHE A 145 14.57 3.89 6.08
N VAL A 146 15.00 3.54 7.30
CA VAL A 146 16.14 2.66 7.59
C VAL A 146 15.73 1.51 8.50
#